data_AF-A0A963E0M7-F1
#
_entry.id   AF-A0A963E0M7-F1
#
_cell.length_a   1.000
_cell.length_b   1.000
_cell.length_c   1.000
_cell.angle_alpha   90.00
_cell.angle_beta   90.00
_cell.angle_gamma   90.00
#
_symmetry.space_group_name_H-M   'P 1'
#
loop_
_entity.id
_entity.type
_entity.pdbx_description
1 polymer ?
#
loop_
_entity_poly.entity_id
_entity_poly.type
_entity_poly.pdbx_seq_one_letter_code
_entity_poly.pdbx_strand_id
1 'polypeptide(L)'
;MTEQDPKSPTSPLARLAQVIARAQRFHGDTASLDKGEQAALARLDPDAPRPHQIGALARALVLARITADDWQPETWQRWALIAHGMALAGHDGTSRLGKQLAGHGDPKRAVSESRVTRFLTARGDAFRQQVPRLLRLMASRGIAPNWLDFGALILATDRDEARAETLRLRIAGGYYAAAHR
;
A
#
# COMPACT_ATOMS: atom_id res chain seq x y z
N MET A 1 5.39 -34.31 21.12
CA MET A 1 4.07 -33.68 20.97
C MET A 1 4.31 -32.23 20.64
N THR A 2 4.46 -31.91 19.36
CA THR A 2 4.73 -30.54 18.88
C THR A 2 3.44 -30.03 18.25
N GLU A 3 2.67 -29.26 19.02
CA GLU A 3 1.60 -28.43 18.48
C GLU A 3 2.24 -27.36 17.60
N GLN A 4 2.12 -27.54 16.29
CA GLN A 4 2.31 -26.47 15.33
C GLN A 4 1.07 -25.59 15.37
N ASP A 5 1.22 -24.37 15.89
CA ASP A 5 0.20 -23.33 15.85
C ASP A 5 0.20 -22.66 14.46
N PRO A 6 -0.82 -22.85 13.59
CA PRO A 6 -0.76 -22.40 12.22
C PRO A 6 -1.57 -21.11 12.06
N LYS A 7 -0.98 -19.97 12.41
CA LYS A 7 -1.31 -18.65 11.84
C LYS A 7 -0.22 -17.66 12.22
N SER A 8 0.77 -17.50 11.33
CA SER A 8 1.68 -16.35 11.40
C SER A 8 0.86 -15.07 11.62
N PRO A 9 1.28 -14.17 12.51
CA PRO A 9 0.53 -12.93 12.73
C PRO A 9 0.38 -12.20 11.40
N THR A 10 -0.87 -12.06 10.93
CA THR A 10 -1.19 -11.36 9.69
C THR A 10 -0.57 -9.96 9.76
N SER A 11 0.28 -9.62 8.80
CA SER A 11 1.04 -8.37 8.82
C SER A 11 0.10 -7.16 8.96
N PRO A 12 0.53 -6.06 9.60
CA PRO A 12 -0.31 -4.86 9.75
C PRO A 12 -0.89 -4.36 8.41
N LEU A 13 -0.10 -4.44 7.33
CA LEU A 13 -0.52 -4.10 5.97
C LEU A 13 -1.66 -5.01 5.47
N ALA A 14 -1.57 -6.33 5.72
CA ALA A 14 -2.61 -7.26 5.32
C ALA A 14 -3.91 -7.04 6.09
N ARG A 15 -3.83 -6.72 7.39
CA ARG A 15 -5.00 -6.34 8.19
C ARG A 15 -5.63 -5.05 7.68
N LEU A 16 -4.82 -4.03 7.37
CA LEU A 16 -5.32 -2.77 6.83
C LEU A 16 -5.99 -2.97 5.45
N ALA A 17 -5.37 -3.74 4.55
CA ALA A 17 -5.96 -4.07 3.27
C ALA A 17 -7.32 -4.78 3.44
N GLN A 18 -7.43 -5.69 4.40
CA GLN A 18 -8.69 -6.36 4.71
C GLN A 18 -9.76 -5.40 5.24
N VAL A 19 -9.39 -4.46 6.13
CA VAL A 19 -10.30 -3.44 6.66
C VAL A 19 -10.84 -2.54 5.53
N ILE A 20 -9.95 -2.09 4.64
CA ILE A 20 -10.32 -1.17 3.55
C ILE A 20 -11.13 -1.87 2.46
N ALA A 21 -10.81 -3.13 2.14
CA ALA A 21 -11.55 -3.90 1.15
C ALA A 21 -12.92 -4.40 1.63
N ARG A 22 -13.15 -4.45 2.95
CA ARG A 22 -14.38 -5.00 3.52
C ARG A 22 -15.53 -4.01 3.38
N ALA A 23 -16.58 -4.44 2.67
CA ALA A 23 -17.84 -3.70 2.59
C ALA A 23 -18.62 -3.77 3.91
N GLN A 24 -19.28 -2.68 4.24
CA GLN A 24 -20.20 -2.60 5.37
C GLN A 24 -21.40 -3.52 5.14
N ARG A 25 -21.73 -4.36 6.13
CA ARG A 25 -22.80 -5.37 5.99
C ARG A 25 -24.19 -4.80 6.29
N PHE A 26 -24.26 -3.88 7.25
CA PHE A 26 -25.48 -3.19 7.68
C PHE A 26 -25.13 -1.81 8.24
N HIS A 27 -26.11 -0.90 8.29
CA HIS A 27 -25.91 0.42 8.91
C HIS A 27 -25.61 0.29 10.41
N GLY A 28 -24.52 0.90 10.86
CA GLY A 28 -24.05 0.81 12.25
C GLY A 28 -23.10 -0.35 12.53
N ASP A 29 -22.63 -1.09 11.51
CA ASP A 29 -21.55 -2.06 11.67
C ASP A 29 -20.25 -1.34 12.11
N THR A 30 -19.92 -1.46 13.38
CA THR A 30 -18.73 -0.83 13.97
C THR A 30 -17.44 -1.60 13.66
N ALA A 31 -17.54 -2.82 13.11
CA ALA A 31 -16.41 -3.67 12.73
C ALA A 31 -15.95 -3.47 11.28
N SER A 32 -16.57 -2.56 10.52
CA SER A 32 -16.15 -2.20 9.17
C SER A 32 -16.27 -0.69 8.92
N LEU A 33 -15.54 -0.20 7.92
CA LEU A 33 -15.66 1.18 7.46
C LEU A 33 -16.99 1.38 6.74
N ASP A 34 -17.64 2.51 7.00
CA ASP A 34 -18.83 2.91 6.26
C ASP A 34 -18.47 3.49 4.88
N LYS A 35 -19.48 3.70 4.03
CA LYS A 35 -19.29 4.25 2.68
C LYS A 35 -18.68 5.66 2.70
N GLY A 36 -19.01 6.47 3.70
CA GLY A 36 -18.49 7.82 3.86
C GLY A 36 -17.01 7.81 4.21
N GLU A 37 -16.59 6.92 5.11
CA GLU A 37 -15.20 6.73 5.50
C GLU A 37 -14.36 6.13 4.38
N GLN A 38 -14.88 5.14 3.65
CA GLN A 38 -14.23 4.62 2.45
C GLN A 38 -14.01 5.74 1.42
N ALA A 39 -15.02 6.57 1.18
CA ALA A 39 -14.91 7.71 0.28
C ALA A 39 -13.94 8.79 0.82
N ALA A 40 -13.89 8.99 2.15
CA ALA A 40 -12.96 9.91 2.79
C ALA A 40 -11.51 9.43 2.61
N LEU A 41 -11.23 8.14 2.76
CA LEU A 41 -9.91 7.53 2.50
C LEU A 41 -9.53 7.63 1.02
N ALA A 42 -10.45 7.34 0.10
CA ALA A 42 -10.17 7.45 -1.33
C ALA A 42 -9.82 8.90 -1.76
N ARG A 43 -10.30 9.91 -1.03
CA ARG A 43 -10.03 11.34 -1.27
C ARG A 43 -8.98 11.94 -0.33
N LEU A 44 -8.42 11.14 0.58
CA LEU A 44 -7.45 11.56 1.59
C LEU A 44 -6.26 12.24 0.92
N ASP A 45 -5.92 13.43 1.39
CA ASP A 45 -4.64 14.06 1.11
C ASP A 45 -3.65 13.64 2.20
N PRO A 46 -2.60 12.84 1.87
CA PRO A 46 -1.63 12.39 2.86
C PRO A 46 -0.83 13.53 3.50
N ASP A 47 -0.67 14.65 2.79
CA ASP A 47 0.16 15.78 3.22
C ASP A 47 -0.65 16.81 4.03
N ALA A 48 -1.95 16.91 3.76
CA ALA A 48 -2.86 17.86 4.41
C ALA A 48 -4.26 17.25 4.68
N PRO A 49 -4.37 16.24 5.55
CA PRO A 49 -5.62 15.54 5.76
C PRO A 49 -6.66 16.44 6.46
N ARG A 50 -7.89 16.47 5.93
CA ARG A 50 -9.02 17.19 6.55
C ARG A 50 -9.53 16.46 7.80
N PRO A 51 -10.20 17.12 8.75
CA PRO A 51 -10.63 16.50 10.02
C PRO A 51 -11.41 15.18 9.87
N HIS A 52 -12.37 15.09 8.95
CA HIS A 52 -13.12 13.86 8.71
C HIS A 52 -12.27 12.74 8.07
N GLN A 53 -11.22 13.10 7.31
CA GLN A 53 -10.28 12.15 6.71
C GLN A 53 -9.31 11.62 7.77
N ILE A 54 -8.90 12.46 8.72
CA ILE A 54 -8.15 12.04 9.91
C ILE A 54 -8.96 11.01 10.70
N GLY A 55 -10.25 11.28 10.94
CA GLY A 55 -11.14 10.34 11.63
C GLY A 55 -11.25 8.99 10.92
N ALA A 56 -11.48 9.02 9.60
CA ALA A 56 -11.57 7.79 8.79
C ALA A 56 -10.25 6.99 8.81
N LEU A 57 -9.10 7.67 8.71
CA LEU A 57 -7.78 7.03 8.79
C LEU A 57 -7.52 6.43 10.16
N ALA A 58 -7.72 7.20 11.24
CA ALA A 58 -7.57 6.72 12.61
C ALA A 58 -8.41 5.45 12.85
N ARG A 59 -9.67 5.47 12.42
CA ARG A 59 -10.57 4.32 12.56
C ARG A 59 -10.08 3.11 11.76
N ALA A 60 -9.63 3.31 10.52
CA ALA A 60 -9.07 2.23 9.70
C ALA A 60 -7.83 1.58 10.34
N LEU A 61 -6.93 2.40 10.91
CA LEU A 61 -5.72 1.93 11.59
C LEU A 61 -6.06 1.16 12.88
N VAL A 62 -7.00 1.66 13.68
CA VAL A 62 -7.48 0.96 14.89
C VAL A 62 -8.11 -0.39 14.54
N LEU A 63 -8.99 -0.45 13.54
CA LEU A 63 -9.58 -1.70 13.06
C LEU A 63 -8.52 -2.68 12.54
N ALA A 64 -7.44 -2.17 11.96
CA ALA A 64 -6.30 -2.95 11.50
C ALA A 64 -5.32 -3.36 12.63
N ARG A 65 -5.60 -2.97 13.88
CA ARG A 65 -4.74 -3.18 15.06
C ARG A 65 -3.35 -2.57 14.87
N ILE A 66 -3.31 -1.35 14.34
CA ILE A 66 -2.12 -0.50 14.28
C ILE A 66 -2.28 0.52 15.42
N THR A 67 -1.47 0.37 16.45
CA THR A 67 -1.60 1.08 17.74
C THR A 67 -1.27 2.56 17.62
N ALA A 68 -1.90 3.39 18.45
CA ALA A 68 -1.69 4.84 18.47
C ALA A 68 -0.25 5.24 18.85
N ASP A 69 0.46 4.39 19.59
CA ASP A 69 1.88 4.57 19.90
C ASP A 69 2.76 4.57 18.63
N ASP A 70 2.26 3.98 17.55
CA ASP A 70 2.91 3.98 16.23
C ASP A 70 2.53 5.19 15.37
N TRP A 71 1.69 6.13 15.86
CA TRP A 71 1.19 7.29 15.11
C TRP A 71 2.07 8.53 15.32
N GLN A 72 3.38 8.38 15.14
CA GLN A 72 4.27 9.53 15.00
C GLN A 72 3.91 10.33 13.74
N PRO A 73 4.12 11.65 13.69
CA PRO A 73 3.79 12.46 12.50
C PRO A 73 4.36 11.89 11.20
N GLU A 74 5.56 11.32 11.26
CA GLU A 74 6.26 10.75 10.12
C GLU A 74 5.64 9.42 9.67
N THR A 75 5.16 8.59 10.59
CA THR A 75 4.49 7.33 10.26
C THR A 75 3.03 7.55 9.86
N TRP A 76 2.40 8.61 10.38
CA TRP A 76 1.05 9.03 10.02
C TRP A 76 0.93 9.31 8.52
N GLN A 77 1.82 10.13 7.96
CA GLN A 77 1.82 10.45 6.53
C GLN A 77 1.99 9.19 5.66
N ARG A 78 2.83 8.24 6.10
CA ARG A 78 3.05 6.97 5.39
C ARG A 78 1.79 6.09 5.43
N TRP A 79 1.16 5.97 6.60
CA TRP A 79 -0.10 5.25 6.74
C TRP A 79 -1.23 5.91 5.96
N ALA A 80 -1.29 7.23 5.93
CA ALA A 80 -2.22 7.99 5.10
C ALA A 80 -2.04 7.67 3.62
N LEU A 81 -0.80 7.68 3.13
CA LEU A 81 -0.48 7.32 1.74
C LEU A 81 -0.89 5.89 1.39
N ILE A 82 -0.64 4.94 2.29
CA ILE A 82 -1.00 3.53 2.12
C ILE A 82 -2.52 3.36 2.11
N ALA A 83 -3.22 3.93 3.09
CA ALA A 83 -4.68 3.82 3.20
C ALA A 83 -5.38 4.50 2.02
N HIS A 84 -4.92 5.69 1.63
CA HIS A 84 -5.38 6.40 0.44
C HIS A 84 -5.25 5.52 -0.80
N GLY A 85 -4.05 4.97 -1.01
CA GLY A 85 -3.79 4.14 -2.19
C GLY A 85 -4.56 2.83 -2.19
N MET A 86 -4.75 2.18 -1.03
CA MET A 86 -5.61 0.99 -0.91
C MET A 86 -7.06 1.32 -1.24
N ALA A 87 -7.59 2.44 -0.75
CA ALA A 87 -8.97 2.86 -1.02
C ALA A 87 -9.17 3.28 -2.49
N LEU A 88 -8.15 3.88 -3.12
CA LEU A 88 -8.21 4.35 -4.50
C LEU A 88 -8.01 3.22 -5.53
N ALA A 89 -7.00 2.37 -5.33
CA ALA A 89 -6.54 1.40 -6.31
C ALA A 89 -6.83 -0.06 -5.93
N GLY A 90 -7.41 -0.30 -4.75
CA GLY A 90 -7.61 -1.64 -4.22
C GLY A 90 -6.31 -2.31 -3.81
N HIS A 91 -6.38 -3.62 -3.57
CA HIS A 91 -5.23 -4.47 -3.23
C HIS A 91 -5.29 -5.77 -4.01
N ASP A 92 -4.21 -6.09 -4.73
CA ASP A 92 -4.00 -7.41 -5.32
C ASP A 92 -2.75 -8.06 -4.71
N GLY A 93 -2.97 -9.02 -3.82
CA GLY A 93 -1.93 -9.82 -3.17
C GLY A 93 -1.55 -11.10 -3.93
N THR A 94 -2.19 -11.40 -5.07
CA THR A 94 -1.99 -12.68 -5.79
C THR A 94 -0.62 -12.78 -6.47
N SER A 95 0.02 -11.64 -6.71
CA SER A 95 1.35 -11.59 -7.31
C SER A 95 2.19 -10.44 -6.76
N ARG A 96 3.50 -10.52 -6.97
CA ARG A 96 4.48 -9.57 -6.42
C ARG A 96 4.45 -8.25 -7.19
N LEU A 97 4.78 -7.16 -6.49
CA LEU A 97 4.74 -5.81 -7.08
C LEU A 97 5.64 -5.70 -8.33
N GLY A 98 6.83 -6.30 -8.31
CA GLY A 98 7.71 -6.30 -9.49
C GLY A 98 7.04 -6.87 -10.75
N LYS A 99 6.33 -8.00 -10.60
CA LYS A 99 5.59 -8.63 -11.71
C LYS A 99 4.38 -7.80 -12.15
N GLN A 100 3.68 -7.18 -11.20
CA GLN A 100 2.58 -6.22 -11.49
C GLN A 100 3.09 -5.06 -12.35
N LEU A 101 4.26 -4.50 -12.00
CA LEU A 101 4.87 -3.41 -12.76
C LEU A 101 5.30 -3.85 -14.17
N ALA A 102 5.68 -5.12 -14.36
CA ALA A 102 5.99 -5.70 -15.67
C ALA A 102 4.73 -6.02 -16.50
N GLY A 103 3.53 -5.68 -16.01
CA GLY A 103 2.27 -5.82 -16.75
C GLY A 103 1.57 -7.16 -16.57
N HIS A 104 2.02 -8.04 -15.66
CA HIS A 104 1.37 -9.34 -15.39
C HIS A 104 1.14 -10.21 -16.63
N GLY A 105 2.09 -10.22 -17.56
CA GLY A 105 1.96 -10.97 -18.81
C GLY A 105 1.16 -10.25 -19.90
N ASP A 106 0.70 -9.03 -19.66
CA ASP A 106 0.19 -8.10 -20.68
C ASP A 106 1.18 -6.92 -20.85
N PRO A 107 2.06 -6.94 -21.86
CA PRO A 107 3.02 -5.88 -22.11
C PRO A 107 2.38 -4.49 -22.28
N LYS A 108 1.11 -4.40 -22.71
CA LYS A 108 0.41 -3.10 -22.85
C LYS A 108 0.14 -2.43 -21.50
N ARG A 109 0.12 -3.22 -20.42
CA ARG A 109 -0.05 -2.75 -19.05
C ARG A 109 1.27 -2.49 -18.33
N ALA A 110 2.41 -2.80 -18.96
CA ALA A 110 3.71 -2.62 -18.33
C ALA A 110 4.01 -1.15 -18.02
N VAL A 111 4.59 -0.91 -16.85
CA VAL A 111 5.25 0.36 -16.53
C VAL A 111 6.61 0.36 -17.22
N SER A 112 6.96 1.47 -17.88
CA SER A 112 8.24 1.54 -18.59
C SER A 112 9.41 1.37 -17.62
N GLU A 113 10.46 0.71 -18.08
CA GLU A 113 11.66 0.47 -17.27
C GLU A 113 12.21 1.76 -16.65
N SER A 114 12.35 2.82 -17.46
CA SER A 114 12.80 4.13 -17.00
C SER A 114 11.98 4.70 -15.83
N ARG A 115 10.67 4.41 -15.76
CA ARG A 115 9.80 4.83 -14.65
C ARG A 115 9.99 3.93 -13.43
N VAL A 116 10.15 2.62 -13.62
CA VAL A 116 10.44 1.68 -12.53
C VAL A 116 11.77 2.01 -11.89
N THR A 117 12.83 2.18 -12.68
CA THR A 117 14.15 2.59 -12.19
C THR A 117 14.08 3.90 -11.44
N ARG A 118 13.43 4.93 -12.01
CA ARG A 118 13.24 6.22 -11.32
C ARG A 118 12.51 6.08 -9.99
N PHE A 119 11.50 5.23 -9.91
CA PHE A 119 10.76 4.97 -8.67
C PHE A 119 11.64 4.27 -7.62
N LEU A 120 12.37 3.23 -8.01
CA LEU A 120 13.20 2.45 -7.10
C LEU A 120 14.45 3.21 -6.64
N THR A 121 14.98 4.13 -7.44
CA THR A 121 16.12 4.97 -7.06
C THR A 121 15.73 6.25 -6.32
N ALA A 122 14.44 6.61 -6.29
CA ALA A 122 13.97 7.77 -5.55
C ALA A 122 14.18 7.60 -4.03
N ARG A 123 14.47 8.71 -3.34
CA ARG A 123 14.70 8.80 -1.88
C ARG A 123 13.96 10.02 -1.31
N GLY A 124 13.66 10.00 -0.01
CA GLY A 124 13.00 11.12 0.68
C GLY A 124 11.79 11.68 -0.07
N ASP A 125 11.76 12.99 -0.27
CA ASP A 125 10.66 13.69 -0.96
C ASP A 125 10.42 13.21 -2.38
N ALA A 126 11.49 12.87 -3.12
CA ALA A 126 11.34 12.34 -4.46
C ALA A 126 10.55 11.02 -4.45
N PHE A 127 10.83 10.15 -3.49
CA PHE A 127 10.08 8.90 -3.33
C PHE A 127 8.61 9.18 -3.00
N ARG A 128 8.35 10.06 -2.02
CA ARG A 128 6.99 10.48 -1.64
C ARG A 128 6.20 11.04 -2.82
N GLN A 129 6.83 11.81 -3.70
CA GLN A 129 6.19 12.35 -4.91
C GLN A 129 6.00 11.31 -6.02
N GLN A 130 6.87 10.31 -6.13
CA GLN A 130 6.72 9.25 -7.15
C GLN A 130 5.58 8.29 -6.82
N VAL A 131 5.33 7.99 -5.54
CA VAL A 131 4.31 6.99 -5.13
C VAL A 131 2.92 7.32 -5.69
N PRO A 132 2.33 8.52 -5.50
CA PRO A 132 1.02 8.85 -6.06
C PRO A 132 0.99 8.80 -7.59
N ARG A 133 2.08 9.19 -8.26
CA ARG A 133 2.19 9.17 -9.72
C ARG A 133 2.17 7.74 -10.26
N LEU A 134 2.90 6.84 -9.60
CA LEU A 134 2.93 5.42 -9.95
C LEU A 134 1.56 4.78 -9.70
N LEU A 135 0.91 5.07 -8.59
CA LEU A 135 -0.43 4.56 -8.27
C LEU A 135 -1.47 4.96 -9.30
N ARG A 136 -1.52 6.24 -9.69
CA ARG A 136 -2.45 6.72 -10.74
C ARG A 136 -2.21 6.01 -12.08
N LEU A 137 -0.94 5.76 -12.42
CA LEU A 137 -0.58 5.04 -13.64
C LEU A 137 -0.97 3.55 -13.59
N MET A 138 -0.78 2.90 -12.45
CA MET A 138 -1.22 1.52 -12.24
C MET A 138 -2.74 1.43 -12.33
N ALA A 139 -3.46 2.35 -11.67
CA ALA A 139 -4.91 2.44 -11.73
C ALA A 139 -5.43 2.68 -13.16
N SER A 140 -4.80 3.58 -13.92
CA SER A 140 -5.18 3.82 -15.33
C SER A 140 -4.96 2.61 -16.24
N ARG A 141 -4.22 1.60 -15.77
CA ARG A 141 -3.97 0.33 -16.47
C ARG A 141 -4.74 -0.85 -15.85
N GLY A 142 -5.64 -0.57 -14.90
CA GLY A 142 -6.42 -1.59 -14.20
C GLY A 142 -5.57 -2.51 -13.33
N ILE A 143 -4.42 -2.04 -12.84
CA ILE A 143 -3.53 -2.81 -11.97
C ILE A 143 -3.75 -2.35 -10.53
N ALA A 144 -4.33 -3.21 -9.71
CA ALA A 144 -4.32 -3.04 -8.27
C ALA A 144 -2.91 -3.43 -7.74
N PRO A 145 -2.26 -2.60 -6.91
CA PRO A 145 -0.94 -2.94 -6.40
C PRO A 145 -0.98 -3.96 -5.25
N ASN A 146 0.08 -4.74 -5.15
CA ASN A 146 0.39 -5.53 -3.97
C ASN A 146 0.91 -4.60 -2.87
N TRP A 147 -0.02 -4.11 -2.07
CA TRP A 147 0.25 -3.26 -0.91
C TRP A 147 1.08 -3.92 0.20
N LEU A 148 1.25 -5.24 0.19
CA LEU A 148 2.18 -5.88 1.12
C LEU A 148 3.62 -5.57 0.74
N ASP A 149 3.95 -5.65 -0.55
CA ASP A 149 5.28 -5.27 -1.06
C ASP A 149 5.41 -3.73 -1.08
N PHE A 150 4.40 -3.03 -1.61
CA PHE A 150 4.46 -1.57 -1.80
C PHE A 150 4.41 -0.82 -0.46
N GLY A 151 3.46 -1.17 0.41
CA GLY A 151 3.34 -0.58 1.74
C GLY A 151 4.55 -0.88 2.62
N ALA A 152 5.16 -2.07 2.49
CA ALA A 152 6.39 -2.39 3.22
C ALA A 152 7.55 -1.47 2.77
N LEU A 153 7.66 -1.18 1.47
CA LEU A 153 8.67 -0.25 0.96
C LEU A 153 8.42 1.18 1.47
N ILE A 154 7.16 1.64 1.48
CA ILE A 154 6.78 2.97 2.01
C ILE A 154 7.12 3.09 3.50
N LEU A 155 6.82 2.06 4.30
CA LEU A 155 7.09 2.05 5.75
C LEU A 155 8.58 1.94 6.08
N ALA A 156 9.38 1.28 5.23
CA ALA A 156 10.82 1.14 5.43
C ALA A 156 11.61 2.38 4.96
N THR A 157 11.15 3.06 3.91
CA THR A 157 11.87 4.20 3.32
C THR A 157 12.02 5.35 4.34
N ASP A 158 13.26 5.84 4.48
CA ASP A 158 13.70 6.86 5.45
C ASP A 158 13.55 6.47 6.93
N ARG A 159 13.29 5.19 7.24
CA ARG A 159 13.26 4.63 8.62
C ARG A 159 14.24 3.48 8.81
N ASP A 160 14.31 2.59 7.83
CA ASP A 160 15.15 1.39 7.80
C ASP A 160 15.63 1.20 6.37
N GLU A 161 16.67 1.95 6.01
CA GLU A 161 17.13 2.04 4.62
C GLU A 161 17.73 0.72 4.12
N ALA A 162 18.34 -0.08 5.01
CA ALA A 162 18.84 -1.41 4.66
C ALA A 162 17.70 -2.35 4.25
N ARG A 163 16.59 -2.33 5.00
CA ARG A 163 15.37 -3.06 4.62
C ARG A 163 14.71 -2.47 3.38
N ALA A 164 14.66 -1.15 3.24
CA ALA A 164 14.11 -0.49 2.05
C ALA A 164 14.87 -0.91 0.79
N GLU A 165 16.20 -0.98 0.85
CA GLU A 165 17.04 -1.42 -0.26
C GLU A 165 16.81 -2.89 -0.60
N THR A 166 16.70 -3.76 0.40
CA THR A 166 16.33 -5.17 0.19
C THR A 166 14.98 -5.31 -0.54
N LEU A 167 14.00 -4.48 -0.17
CA LEU A 167 12.69 -4.47 -0.82
C LEU A 167 12.78 -3.95 -2.26
N ARG A 168 13.56 -2.90 -2.52
CA ARG A 168 13.79 -2.37 -3.87
C ARG A 168 14.43 -3.40 -4.79
N LEU A 169 15.49 -4.07 -4.34
CA LEU A 169 16.15 -5.13 -5.11
C LEU A 169 15.20 -6.29 -5.41
N ARG A 170 14.36 -6.68 -4.44
CA ARG A 170 13.34 -7.72 -4.66
C ARG A 170 12.31 -7.29 -5.71
N ILE A 171 11.84 -6.05 -5.66
CA ILE A 171 10.89 -5.50 -6.63
C ILE A 171 11.54 -5.41 -8.02
N ALA A 172 12.77 -4.89 -8.10
CA ALA A 172 13.55 -4.81 -9.34
C ALA A 172 13.73 -6.19 -9.96
N GLY A 173 14.24 -7.16 -9.20
CA GLY A 173 14.43 -8.54 -9.67
C GLY A 173 13.12 -9.15 -10.18
N GLY A 174 12.01 -8.94 -9.47
CA GLY A 174 10.68 -9.40 -9.91
C GLY A 174 10.19 -8.74 -11.20
N TYR A 175 10.51 -7.46 -11.41
CA TYR A 175 10.19 -6.73 -12.63
C TYR A 175 11.01 -7.22 -13.82
N TYR A 176 12.34 -7.21 -13.70
CA TYR A 176 13.25 -7.59 -14.80
C TYR A 176 13.12 -9.06 -15.18
N ALA A 177 12.91 -9.96 -14.21
CA ALA A 177 12.66 -11.38 -14.50
C ALA A 177 11.33 -11.65 -15.24
N ALA A 178 10.39 -10.70 -15.22
CA ALA A 178 9.11 -10.79 -15.91
C ALA A 178 9.08 -9.99 -17.23
N ALA A 179 9.81 -8.88 -17.31
CA ALA A 179 9.88 -8.03 -18.50
C ALA A 179 10.71 -8.62 -19.64
N HIS A 180 11.64 -9.55 -19.33
CA HIS A 180 12.53 -10.21 -20.31
C HIS A 180 12.20 -11.69 -20.54
N ARG A 181 10.95 -12.10 -20.27
CA ARG A 181 10.41 -13.40 -20.71
C ARG A 181 9.61 -13.21 -21.98
#